data_AF-A0A955QVZ0-F1
#
_entry.id   AF-A0A955QVZ0-F1
#
_cell.length_a   1.000
_cell.length_b   1.000
_cell.length_c   1.000
_cell.angle_alpha   90.00
_cell.angle_beta   90.00
_cell.angle_gamma   90.00
#
_symmetry.space_group_name_H-M   'P 1'
#
loop_
_entity.id
_entity.type
_entity.pdbx_description
1 polymer ?
#
loop_
_entity_poly.entity_id
_entity_poly.type
_entity_poly.pdbx_seq_one_letter_code
_entity_poly.pdbx_strand_id
1 'polypeptide(L)' 'TNPIESTFGTIRHRTKQTNGCLTRDGMLHMMFKLGQCAERTWRRLCGFQQLPQVIEGSQFTDGMEQTLSDPVAA' A
#
# COMPACT_ATOMS: atom_id res chain seq x y z
N THR A 1 9.40 -2.50 1.53
CA THR A 1 8.06 -2.90 2.02
C THR A 1 7.01 -2.06 1.35
N ASN A 2 6.19 -2.64 0.46
CA ASN A 2 5.12 -1.93 -0.22
C ASN A 2 3.95 -1.69 0.76
N PRO A 3 3.39 -0.47 0.85
CA PRO A 3 2.24 -0.18 1.71
C PRO A 3 1.02 -1.10 1.49
N ILE A 4 0.84 -1.62 0.27
CA ILE A 4 -0.25 -2.54 -0.09
C ILE A 4 0.03 -3.97 0.39
N GLU A 5 1.26 -4.47 0.25
CA GLU A 5 1.60 -5.81 0.74
C GLU A 5 1.67 -5.86 2.27
N SER A 6 2.12 -4.76 2.88
CA SER A 6 2.23 -4.66 4.34
C SER A 6 0.87 -4.71 5.05
N THR A 7 -0.20 -4.23 4.40
CA THR A 7 -1.56 -4.21 4.95
C THR A 7 -2.17 -5.60 5.05
N PHE A 8 -1.99 -6.42 4.00
CA PHE A 8 -2.53 -7.77 3.95
C PHE A 8 -1.59 -8.85 4.50
N GLY A 9 -0.35 -8.49 4.83
CA GLY A 9 0.67 -9.42 5.33
C GLY A 9 0.19 -10.25 6.54
N THR A 10 -0.45 -9.59 7.52
CA THR A 10 -0.98 -10.27 8.72
C THR A 10 -2.12 -11.23 8.39
N ILE A 11 -3.02 -10.84 7.46
CA ILE A 11 -4.13 -11.69 7.01
C ILE A 11 -3.56 -12.93 6.33
N ARG A 12 -2.63 -12.77 5.39
CA ARG A 12 -2.00 -13.88 4.66
C ARG A 12 -1.25 -14.83 5.59
N HIS A 13 -0.53 -14.26 6.56
CA HIS A 13 0.18 -15.04 7.59
C HIS A 13 -0.79 -15.87 8.44
N ARG A 14 -1.89 -15.27 8.90
CA ARG A 14 -2.91 -15.97 9.69
C ARG A 14 -3.67 -17.02 8.88
N THR A 15 -4.02 -16.73 7.63
CA THR A 15 -4.62 -17.72 6.72
C THR A 15 -3.73 -18.96 6.58
N LYS A 16 -2.41 -18.77 6.36
CA LYS A 16 -1.45 -19.89 6.31
C LYS A 16 -1.41 -20.67 7.63
N GLN A 17 -1.42 -19.99 8.78
CA GLN A 17 -1.42 -20.67 10.08
C GLN A 17 -2.70 -21.48 10.34
N THR A 18 -3.85 -20.99 9.87
CA THR A 18 -5.15 -21.63 10.14
C THR A 18 -5.38 -22.89 9.31
N ASN A 19 -4.56 -23.16 8.28
CA ASN A 19 -4.62 -24.37 7.45
C ASN A 19 -6.04 -24.78 6.98
N GLY A 20 -6.91 -23.80 6.71
CA GLY A 20 -8.29 -24.07 6.27
C GLY A 20 -9.26 -24.54 7.38
N CYS A 21 -8.88 -24.46 8.65
CA CYS A 21 -9.70 -24.87 9.81
C CYS A 21 -10.88 -23.91 10.09
N LEU A 22 -10.97 -22.77 9.39
CA LEU A 22 -12.00 -21.77 9.59
C LEU A 22 -13.17 -21.99 8.63
N THR A 23 -14.40 -21.84 9.15
CA THR A 23 -15.59 -21.67 8.32
C THR A 23 -15.50 -20.34 7.56
N ARG A 24 -16.27 -20.20 6.48
CA ARG A 24 -16.32 -18.96 5.68
C ARG A 24 -16.59 -17.72 6.54
N ASP A 25 -17.55 -17.81 7.45
CA ASP A 25 -17.91 -16.68 8.32
C ASP A 25 -16.81 -16.39 9.35
N GLY A 26 -16.18 -17.44 9.91
CA GLY A 26 -15.02 -17.29 10.78
C GLY A 26 -13.82 -16.62 10.08
N MET A 27 -13.59 -16.97 8.82
CA MET A 27 -12.56 -16.35 7.98
C MET A 27 -12.86 -14.86 7.75
N LEU A 28 -14.11 -14.51 7.42
CA LEU A 28 -14.53 -13.12 7.23
C LEU A 28 -14.35 -12.29 8.51
N HIS A 29 -14.76 -12.82 9.66
CA HIS A 29 -14.56 -12.15 10.96
C HIS A 29 -13.07 -11.95 11.27
N MET A 30 -12.24 -12.96 11.02
CA MET A 30 -10.78 -12.88 11.19
C MET A 30 -10.19 -11.79 10.30
N MET A 31 -10.50 -11.79 9.00
CA MET A 31 -10.00 -10.81 8.04
C MET A 31 -10.40 -9.38 8.45
N PHE A 32 -11.66 -9.20 8.84
CA PHE A 32 -12.17 -7.90 9.30
C PHE A 32 -11.42 -7.40 10.54
N LYS A 33 -11.26 -8.25 11.57
CA LYS A 33 -10.57 -7.86 12.80
C LYS A 33 -9.09 -7.57 12.58
N LEU A 34 -8.41 -8.35 11.74
CA LEU A 34 -7.01 -8.09 11.40
C LEU A 34 -6.86 -6.79 10.59
N GLY A 35 -7.82 -6.51 9.69
CA GLY A 35 -7.90 -5.23 8.99
C GLY A 35 -8.05 -4.04 9.93
N GLN A 36 -8.96 -4.11 10.90
CA GLN A 36 -9.13 -3.07 11.94
C GLN A 36 -7.87 -2.84 12.77
N CYS A 37 -7.12 -3.91 13.08
CA CYS A 37 -5.85 -3.79 13.79
C CYS A 37 -4.78 -3.09 12.93
N ALA A 38 -4.73 -3.40 11.63
CA ALA A 38 -3.79 -2.80 10.69
C ALA A 38 -4.11 -1.32 10.43
N GLU A 39 -5.38 -0.94 10.37
CA GLU A 39 -5.84 0.44 10.14
C GLU A 39 -5.16 1.45 11.07
N ARG A 40 -4.98 1.08 12.35
CA ARG A 40 -4.38 1.95 13.38
C ARG A 40 -2.93 2.31 13.09
N THR A 41 -2.23 1.55 12.26
CA THR A 41 -0.81 1.77 11.95
C THR A 41 -0.60 2.42 10.59
N TRP A 42 -1.66 2.65 9.82
CA TRP A 42 -1.56 3.27 8.49
C TRP A 42 -1.09 4.70 8.59
N ARG A 43 -0.08 5.01 7.80
CA ARG A 43 0.45 6.37 7.65
C ARG A 43 0.05 6.87 6.27
N ARG A 44 -0.19 8.18 6.19
CA ARG A 44 -0.33 8.84 4.89
C ARG A 44 0.94 8.61 4.07
N LEU A 45 0.77 8.48 2.75
CA LEU A 45 1.90 8.41 1.84
C LEU A 45 2.74 9.68 1.97
N CYS A 46 4.05 9.50 2.07
CA CYS A 46 4.99 10.62 1.97
C CYS A 46 4.83 11.27 0.58
N GLY A 47 4.87 12.60 0.51
CA GLY A 47 4.66 13.30 -0.76
C GLY A 47 3.22 13.24 -1.28
N PHE A 48 2.21 13.11 -0.41
CA PHE A 48 0.79 13.10 -0.81
C PHE A 48 0.38 14.30 -1.69
N GLN A 49 1.08 15.42 -1.61
CA GLN A 49 0.85 16.59 -2.47
C GLN A 49 1.17 16.33 -3.96
N GLN A 50 2.03 15.36 -4.26
CA GLN A 50 2.46 14.99 -5.61
C GLN A 50 1.57 13.92 -6.26
N LEU A 51 0.62 13.35 -5.51
CA LEU A 51 -0.33 12.36 -6.01
C LEU A 51 -1.14 12.83 -7.23
N PRO A 52 -1.62 14.09 -7.31
CA PRO A 52 -2.29 14.61 -8.50
C PRO A 52 -1.41 14.54 -9.75
N GLN A 53 -0.13 14.90 -9.64
CA GLN A 53 0.84 14.85 -10.74
C GLN A 53 1.07 13.41 -11.22
N VAL A 54 1.13 12.45 -10.28
CA VAL A 54 1.21 11.02 -10.61
C VAL A 54 -0.03 10.53 -11.34
N ILE A 55 -1.22 10.98 -10.94
CA ILE A 55 -2.49 10.64 -11.59
C ILE A 55 -2.57 11.23 -13.00
N GLU A 56 -2.05 12.45 -13.21
CA GLU A 56 -1.96 13.12 -14.50
C GLU A 56 -0.88 12.51 -15.43
N GLY A 57 -0.01 11.64 -14.89
CA GLY A 57 0.99 10.90 -15.66
C GLY A 57 2.37 11.59 -15.74
N SER A 58 2.67 12.57 -14.88
CA SER A 58 4.01 13.12 -14.73
C SER A 58 5.02 12.00 -14.43
N GLN A 59 6.17 12.04 -15.09
CA GLN A 59 7.22 11.05 -14.86
C GLN A 59 8.00 11.40 -13.59
N PHE A 60 8.05 10.46 -12.65
CA PHE A 60 8.88 10.54 -11.45
C PHE A 60 10.06 9.58 -11.60
N THR A 61 11.28 10.06 -11.37
CA THR A 61 12.47 9.21 -11.23
C THR A 61 13.05 9.40 -9.85
N ASP A 62 13.19 8.30 -9.10
CA ASP A 62 13.65 8.29 -7.71
C ASP A 62 12.90 9.28 -6.77
N GLY A 63 11.63 9.55 -7.07
CA GLY A 63 10.77 10.44 -6.27
C GLY A 63 10.86 11.92 -6.64
N MET A 64 11.62 12.28 -7.67
CA MET A 64 11.70 13.64 -8.22
C MET A 64 10.85 13.73 -9.49
N GLU A 65 10.01 14.77 -9.59
CA GLU A 65 9.25 15.07 -10.80
C GLU A 65 10.21 15.55 -11.89
N GLN A 66 10.25 14.87 -13.04
CA GLN A 66 10.95 15.38 -14.21
C GLN A 66 10.07 16.45 -14.86
N THR A 67 10.40 17.72 -14.60
CA THR A 67 9.85 18.80 -15.41
C THR A 67 10.46 18.66 -16.80
N LEU A 68 9.65 18.61 -17.85
CA LEU A 68 10.05 18.52 -19.27
C LEU A 68 10.85 19.75 -19.78
N SER A 69 11.49 20.53 -18.90
CA SER A 69 12.17 21.78 -19.21
C SER A 69 13.51 21.95 -18.49
N ASP A 70 14.37 20.94 -18.52
CA ASP A 70 15.80 21.12 -18.28
C ASP A 70 16.58 20.85 -19.59
N PRO A 71 16.77 21.87 -20.45
CA PRO A 71 17.87 21.85 -21.40
C PRO A 71 19.17 22.12 -20.61
N VAL A 72 19.67 21.12 -19.88
CA VAL A 72 21.03 21.16 -19.30
C VAL A 72 21.93 20.49 -20.34
N ALA A 73 22.42 21.27 -21.29
CA ALA A 73 23.74 21.93 -21.28
C ALA A 73 24.83 20.99 -21.79
N ALA A 74 25.55 21.50 -22.79
CA ALA A 74 26.61 20.87 -23.58
C ALA A 74 27.84 20.45 -22.75
#